data_AF-A0A087UXR9-F1
#
_entry.id   AF-A0A087UXR9-F1
#
_cell.length_a   1.000
_cell.length_b   1.000
_cell.length_c   1.000
_cell.angle_alpha   90.00
_cell.angle_beta   90.00
_cell.angle_gamma   90.00
#
_symmetry.space_group_name_H-M   'P 1'
#
loop_
_entity.id
_entity.type
_entity.pdbx_description
1 polymer ?
#
loop_
_entity_poly.entity_id
_entity_poly.type
_entity_poly.pdbx_seq_one_letter_code
_entity_poly.pdbx_strand_id
1 'polypeptide(L)'
;MAEALSYDEMLSLQRKERKELLAKTQKMKHGIPKGDKKRKKEVATEIAQLLADLDMKHEKQLKEYEGKNVGGELATSDGSDVMGQTSIHLSEEVRDVGTTNGSQLPDFYPSENKSQISEGSQKLSKAQKRRNKKSIMEKERIKAIIEQE
;
A
#
# COMPACT_ATOMS: atom_id res chain seq x y z
N MET A 1 -28.81 -27.13 0.89
CA MET A 1 -28.46 -26.35 2.10
C MET A 1 -27.01 -25.95 1.93
N ALA A 2 -26.69 -24.64 1.97
CA ALA A 2 -25.30 -24.22 1.91
C ALA A 2 -24.64 -24.60 3.23
N GLU A 3 -23.72 -25.56 3.18
CA GLU A 3 -22.86 -25.94 4.28
C GLU A 3 -22.10 -24.69 4.75
N ALA A 4 -22.20 -24.35 6.04
CA ALA A 4 -21.51 -23.18 6.57
C ALA A 4 -20.01 -23.45 6.51
N LEU A 5 -19.30 -22.73 5.62
CA LEU A 5 -17.83 -22.76 5.53
C LEU A 5 -17.22 -22.52 6.92
N SER A 6 -16.15 -23.27 7.22
CA SER A 6 -15.39 -23.07 8.45
C SER A 6 -14.80 -21.65 8.50
N TYR A 7 -14.55 -21.12 9.70
CA TYR A 7 -13.96 -19.80 9.89
C TYR A 7 -12.65 -19.61 9.11
N ASP A 8 -11.78 -20.62 9.16
CA ASP A 8 -10.51 -20.61 8.43
C ASP A 8 -10.69 -20.62 6.91
N GLU A 9 -11.70 -21.33 6.42
CA GLU A 9 -12.05 -21.35 5.00
C GLU A 9 -12.59 -20.00 4.55
N MET A 10 -13.43 -19.36 5.37
CA MET A 10 -13.92 -18.00 5.14
C MET A 10 -12.77 -17.00 5.04
N LEU A 11 -11.83 -17.01 6.01
CA LEU A 11 -10.65 -16.15 5.97
C LEU A 11 -9.76 -16.43 4.74
N SER A 12 -9.61 -17.69 4.35
CA SER A 12 -8.87 -18.08 3.15
C SER A 12 -9.53 -17.51 1.88
N LEU A 13 -10.87 -17.55 1.80
CA LEU A 13 -11.63 -16.94 0.72
C LEU A 13 -11.48 -15.42 0.72
N GLN A 14 -11.59 -14.75 1.87
CA GLN A 14 -11.38 -13.30 1.96
C GLN A 14 -9.99 -12.88 1.46
N ARG A 15 -8.95 -13.63 1.83
CA ARG A 15 -7.58 -13.39 1.32
C ARG A 15 -7.48 -13.59 -0.19
N LYS A 16 -8.15 -14.59 -0.76
CA LYS A 16 -8.21 -14.81 -2.22
C LYS A 16 -8.95 -13.68 -2.93
N GLU A 17 -10.14 -13.31 -2.45
CA GLU A 17 -10.94 -12.21 -3.01
C GLU A 17 -10.16 -10.89 -2.99
N ARG A 18 -9.46 -10.59 -1.88
CA ARG A 18 -8.61 -9.39 -1.78
C ARG A 18 -7.46 -9.41 -2.81
N LYS A 19 -6.79 -10.55 -2.99
CA LYS A 19 -5.72 -10.69 -4.00
C LYS A 19 -6.24 -10.50 -5.42
N GLU A 20 -7.40 -11.07 -5.74
CA GLU A 20 -8.04 -10.90 -7.04
C GLU A 20 -8.43 -9.45 -7.29
N LEU A 21 -8.97 -8.76 -6.29
CA LEU A 21 -9.33 -7.35 -6.40
C LEU A 21 -8.10 -6.45 -6.60
N LEU A 22 -6.99 -6.74 -5.92
CA LEU A 22 -5.72 -6.03 -6.14
C LEU A 22 -5.20 -6.23 -7.56
N ALA A 23 -5.26 -7.46 -8.08
CA ALA A 23 -4.87 -7.75 -9.47
C ALA A 23 -5.77 -7.01 -10.47
N LYS A 24 -7.09 -6.96 -10.24
CA LYS A 24 -8.05 -6.20 -11.06
C LYS A 24 -7.74 -4.70 -11.01
N THR A 25 -7.54 -4.15 -9.81
CA THR A 25 -7.17 -2.74 -9.59
C THR A 25 -5.92 -2.35 -10.36
N GLN A 26 -4.89 -3.20 -10.33
CA GLN A 26 -3.65 -2.92 -11.03
C GLN A 26 -3.83 -2.93 -12.55
N LYS A 27 -4.62 -3.87 -13.09
CA LYS A 27 -4.98 -3.88 -14.52
C LYS A 27 -5.75 -2.60 -14.91
N MET A 28 -6.72 -2.18 -14.12
CA MET A 28 -7.47 -0.95 -14.35
C MET A 28 -6.55 0.27 -14.37
N LYS A 29 -5.62 0.40 -13.40
CA LYS A 29 -4.65 1.50 -13.35
C LYS A 29 -3.71 1.52 -14.56
N HIS A 30 -3.25 0.36 -15.02
CA HIS A 30 -2.35 0.25 -16.16
C HIS A 30 -3.03 0.45 -17.51
N GLY A 31 -4.34 0.18 -17.60
CA GLY A 31 -5.13 0.42 -18.81
C GLY A 31 -5.33 1.90 -19.15
N ILE A 32 -5.00 2.83 -18.24
CA ILE A 32 -5.23 4.26 -18.43
C ILE A 32 -4.01 4.92 -19.08
N PRO A 33 -4.19 5.63 -20.21
CA PRO A 33 -3.12 6.40 -20.83
C PRO A 33 -2.51 7.45 -19.88
N LYS A 34 -1.19 7.67 -19.99
CA LYS A 34 -0.45 8.55 -19.07
C LYS A 34 -0.97 9.99 -19.00
N GLY A 35 -1.54 10.51 -20.09
CA GLY A 35 -2.06 11.88 -20.20
C GLY A 35 -3.53 12.05 -19.81
N ASP A 36 -4.29 10.96 -19.66
CA ASP A 36 -5.72 11.03 -19.42
C ASP A 36 -6.01 11.25 -17.93
N LYS A 37 -5.99 12.53 -17.51
CA LYS A 37 -6.21 12.92 -16.10
C LYS A 37 -7.64 12.66 -15.64
N LYS A 38 -8.62 12.68 -16.55
CA LYS A 38 -10.04 12.48 -16.21
C LYS A 38 -10.28 11.01 -15.88
N ARG A 39 -9.92 10.10 -16.79
CA ARG A 39 -10.06 8.65 -16.55
C ARG A 39 -9.26 8.17 -15.34
N LYS A 40 -8.07 8.74 -15.09
CA LYS A 40 -7.30 8.44 -13.86
C LYS A 40 -8.07 8.73 -12.58
N LYS A 41 -8.85 9.82 -12.55
CA LYS A 41 -9.66 10.18 -11.38
C LYS A 41 -10.87 9.26 -11.26
N GLU A 42 -11.58 9.02 -12.36
CA GLU A 42 -12.76 8.14 -12.39
C GLU A 42 -12.41 6.72 -11.93
N VAL A 43 -11.34 6.15 -12.48
CA VAL A 43 -10.88 4.82 -12.07
C VAL A 43 -10.35 4.83 -10.65
N ALA A 44 -9.71 5.92 -10.17
CA ALA A 44 -9.28 6.00 -8.78
C ALA A 44 -10.48 6.02 -7.81
N THR A 45 -11.56 6.74 -8.14
CA THR A 45 -12.78 6.73 -7.33
C THR A 45 -13.47 5.37 -7.36
N GLU A 46 -13.51 4.72 -8.53
CA GLU A 46 -14.06 3.37 -8.67
C GLU A 46 -13.25 2.34 -7.86
N ILE A 47 -11.92 2.41 -7.90
CA ILE A 47 -11.04 1.56 -7.09
C ILE A 47 -11.31 1.76 -5.60
N ALA A 48 -11.45 3.01 -5.15
CA ALA A 48 -11.71 3.31 -3.74
C ALA A 48 -13.06 2.72 -3.28
N GLN A 49 -14.09 2.83 -4.11
CA GLN A 49 -15.39 2.21 -3.85
C GLN A 49 -15.30 0.68 -3.78
N LEU A 50 -14.66 0.05 -4.78
CA LEU A 50 -14.52 -1.41 -4.80
C LEU A 50 -13.77 -1.98 -3.59
N LEU A 51 -12.74 -1.28 -3.10
CA LEU A 51 -11.99 -1.70 -1.91
C LEU A 51 -12.84 -1.55 -0.64
N ALA A 52 -13.55 -0.42 -0.50
CA ALA A 52 -14.44 -0.20 0.64
C ALA A 52 -15.58 -1.22 0.67
N ASP A 53 -16.22 -1.50 -0.47
CA ASP A 53 -17.30 -2.49 -0.57
C ASP A 53 -16.83 -3.90 -0.19
N LEU A 54 -15.61 -4.27 -0.58
CA LEU A 54 -15.02 -5.57 -0.24
C LEU A 54 -14.70 -5.66 1.26
N ASP A 55 -14.11 -4.62 1.84
CA ASP A 55 -13.82 -4.56 3.27
C ASP A 55 -15.12 -4.61 4.09
N MET A 56 -16.15 -3.87 3.69
CA MET A 56 -17.48 -3.92 4.33
C MET A 56 -18.12 -5.30 4.25
N LYS A 57 -17.99 -5.98 3.11
CA LYS A 57 -18.48 -7.36 2.95
C LYS A 57 -17.75 -8.31 3.89
N HIS A 58 -16.41 -8.21 4.00
CA HIS A 58 -15.59 -9.07 4.86
C HIS A 58 -15.88 -8.82 6.34
N GLU A 59 -16.01 -7.55 6.75
CA GLU A 59 -16.40 -7.17 8.12
C GLU A 59 -17.79 -7.71 8.47
N LYS A 60 -18.76 -7.57 7.56
CA LYS A 60 -20.11 -8.10 7.77
C LYS A 60 -20.11 -9.63 7.93
N GLN A 61 -19.33 -10.34 7.12
CA GLN A 61 -19.18 -11.79 7.22
C GLN A 61 -18.59 -12.21 8.57
N LEU A 62 -17.57 -11.48 9.05
CA LEU A 62 -16.96 -11.72 10.36
C LEU A 62 -17.96 -11.45 11.49
N LYS A 63 -18.65 -10.31 11.46
CA LYS A 63 -19.65 -9.95 12.47
C LYS A 63 -20.83 -10.92 12.52
N GLU A 64 -21.28 -11.41 11.38
CA GLU A 64 -22.31 -12.47 11.32
C GLU A 64 -21.80 -13.80 11.86
N TYR A 65 -20.53 -14.13 11.65
CA TYR A 65 -19.92 -15.34 12.20
C TYR A 65 -19.75 -15.23 13.73
N GLU A 66 -19.22 -14.11 14.22
CA GLU A 66 -19.12 -13.82 15.65
C GLU A 66 -20.49 -13.81 16.31
N GLY A 67 -21.49 -13.12 15.74
CA GLY A 67 -22.84 -13.08 16.30
C GLY A 67 -23.56 -14.45 16.33
N LYS A 68 -23.17 -15.40 15.46
CA LYS A 68 -23.67 -16.79 15.51
C LYS A 68 -22.96 -17.65 16.56
N ASN A 69 -21.71 -17.34 16.89
CA ASN A 69 -20.94 -18.05 17.91
C ASN A 69 -21.15 -17.47 19.32
N VAL A 70 -21.38 -16.15 19.43
CA VAL A 70 -21.67 -15.42 20.67
C VAL A 70 -23.18 -15.39 20.95
N GLY A 71 -23.80 -16.57 20.88
CA GLY A 71 -25.13 -16.85 21.45
C GLY A 71 -25.06 -17.33 22.91
N GLY A 72 -23.86 -17.42 23.49
CA GLY A 72 -23.62 -17.69 24.90
C GLY A 72 -22.70 -16.63 25.49
N GLU A 73 -23.23 -15.86 26.45
CA GLU A 73 -22.55 -14.98 27.41
C GLU A 73 -21.44 -14.03 26.89
N LEU A 74 -21.70 -12.72 26.91
CA LEU A 74 -21.30 -11.88 28.04
C LEU A 74 -21.57 -10.40 27.72
N ALA A 75 -22.45 -9.78 28.51
CA ALA A 75 -22.47 -8.34 28.69
C ALA A 75 -21.48 -8.00 29.82
N THR A 76 -20.41 -7.26 29.51
CA THR A 76 -19.63 -6.43 30.46
C THR A 76 -18.94 -5.33 29.65
N SER A 77 -19.49 -4.12 29.65
CA SER A 77 -19.07 -2.98 30.50
C SER A 77 -17.71 -2.38 30.12
N ASP A 78 -17.77 -1.15 29.61
CA ASP A 78 -16.95 0.01 29.96
C ASP A 78 -15.59 -0.23 30.66
N GLY A 79 -14.51 0.26 30.02
CA GLY A 79 -13.31 0.74 30.70
C GLY A 79 -12.08 -0.19 30.84
N SER A 80 -10.94 0.39 30.44
CA SER A 80 -9.54 0.16 30.89
C SER A 80 -8.61 -0.86 30.20
N ASP A 81 -7.49 -0.28 29.74
CA ASP A 81 -6.13 -0.82 29.63
C ASP A 81 -5.82 -2.12 30.41
N VAL A 82 -5.19 -3.11 29.74
CA VAL A 82 -4.04 -3.88 30.27
C VAL A 82 -3.23 -4.51 29.12
N MET A 83 -1.97 -4.09 29.02
CA MET A 83 -0.86 -4.71 28.28
C MET A 83 -0.42 -6.03 28.96
N GLY A 84 -0.07 -7.07 28.20
CA GLY A 84 0.48 -8.30 28.79
C GLY A 84 0.99 -9.35 27.79
N GLN A 85 2.18 -9.12 27.25
CA GLN A 85 3.23 -10.08 26.87
C GLN A 85 2.86 -11.57 26.66
N THR A 86 3.01 -12.06 25.42
CA THR A 86 3.44 -13.45 25.18
C THR A 86 4.71 -13.45 24.36
N SER A 87 5.82 -13.59 25.08
CA SER A 87 7.12 -14.00 24.59
C SER A 87 7.01 -15.43 24.04
N ILE A 88 7.18 -15.61 22.73
CA ILE A 88 7.63 -16.89 22.17
C ILE A 88 8.92 -16.60 21.43
N HIS A 89 10.00 -16.76 22.20
CA HIS A 89 11.37 -16.88 21.75
C HIS A 89 11.53 -18.30 21.18
N LEU A 90 11.85 -18.43 19.89
CA LEU A 90 12.38 -19.67 19.34
C LEU A 90 13.56 -19.32 18.41
N SER A 91 14.74 -19.16 19.01
CA SER A 91 16.03 -19.47 18.38
C SER A 91 16.09 -21.01 18.19
N GLU A 92 16.75 -21.62 17.21
CA GLU A 92 18.13 -21.43 16.76
C GLU A 92 18.41 -22.31 15.52
N GLU A 93 19.17 -21.78 14.55
CA GLU A 93 20.16 -22.43 13.67
C GLU A 93 19.80 -23.65 12.77
N VAL A 94 20.25 -23.83 11.53
CA VAL A 94 21.23 -23.23 10.59
C VAL A 94 20.77 -23.72 9.18
N ARG A 95 20.92 -23.00 8.07
CA ARG A 95 22.07 -23.08 7.14
C ARG A 95 21.93 -22.02 6.05
N ASP A 96 22.98 -21.23 5.92
CA ASP A 96 23.28 -20.30 4.84
C ASP A 96 23.56 -21.05 3.52
N VAL A 97 22.73 -20.83 2.50
CA VAL A 97 23.09 -21.03 1.08
C VAL A 97 22.40 -19.91 0.30
N GLY A 98 23.18 -18.92 -0.09
CA GLY A 98 22.71 -17.83 -0.94
C GLY A 98 22.18 -18.32 -2.29
N THR A 99 21.20 -17.59 -2.84
CA THR A 99 21.05 -17.19 -4.26
C THR A 99 19.64 -16.63 -4.50
N THR A 100 19.58 -15.29 -4.60
CA THR A 100 18.76 -14.45 -5.49
C THR A 100 17.21 -14.53 -5.53
N ASN A 101 16.64 -13.32 -5.38
CA ASN A 101 15.42 -12.80 -6.03
C ASN A 101 14.05 -13.36 -5.60
N GLY A 102 13.29 -12.54 -4.86
CA GLY A 102 11.83 -12.55 -4.98
C GLY A 102 11.06 -12.15 -3.72
N SER A 103 10.52 -10.93 -3.72
CA SER A 103 9.30 -10.50 -3.01
C SER A 103 9.21 -10.76 -1.50
N GLN A 104 9.62 -9.77 -0.70
CA GLN A 104 9.05 -9.55 0.64
C GLN A 104 8.36 -8.20 0.67
N LEU A 105 7.05 -8.26 0.85
CA LEU A 105 6.17 -7.15 1.21
C LEU A 105 6.64 -6.62 2.58
N PRO A 106 6.95 -5.33 2.75
CA PRO A 106 7.18 -4.80 4.08
C PRO A 106 5.86 -4.38 4.73
N ASP A 107 5.63 -4.92 5.93
CA ASP A 107 4.54 -4.56 6.83
C ASP A 107 4.53 -3.06 7.13
N PHE A 108 3.38 -2.43 6.89
CA PHE A 108 3.12 -1.03 7.19
C PHE A 108 2.64 -0.92 8.64
N TYR A 109 3.55 -0.61 9.57
CA TYR A 109 3.22 -0.06 10.88
C TYR A 109 3.60 1.43 10.90
N PRO A 110 2.71 2.34 11.33
CA PRO A 110 3.04 3.76 11.48
C PRO A 110 3.69 3.98 12.85
N SER A 111 4.99 4.23 12.87
CA SER A 111 5.70 4.72 14.06
C SER A 111 6.01 6.21 13.87
N GLU A 112 5.45 7.03 14.74
CA GLU A 112 5.71 8.46 14.78
C GLU A 112 7.07 8.76 15.42
N ASN A 113 7.79 9.68 14.75
CA ASN A 113 8.67 10.69 15.33
C ASN A 113 10.08 10.29 15.82
N LYS A 114 11.12 10.62 15.02
CA LYS A 114 11.88 11.88 15.14
C LYS A 114 13.13 11.90 14.23
N SER A 115 13.15 12.90 13.36
CA SER A 115 14.32 13.73 12.99
C SER A 115 15.71 13.08 12.93
N GLN A 116 16.10 12.64 11.73
CA GLN A 116 17.43 12.93 11.16
C GLN A 116 17.30 13.05 9.63
N ILE A 117 17.07 14.27 9.15
CA ILE A 117 17.14 14.61 7.73
C ILE A 117 18.63 14.64 7.38
N SER A 118 19.12 13.63 6.67
CA SER A 118 20.37 13.75 5.93
C SER A 118 20.09 14.61 4.69
N GLU A 119 20.78 15.75 4.58
CA GLU A 119 20.74 16.61 3.41
C GLU A 119 21.42 15.95 2.21
N GLY A 120 20.76 14.92 1.66
CA GLY A 120 21.15 14.27 0.42
C GLY A 120 20.48 14.96 -0.75
N SER A 121 21.24 15.78 -1.48
CA SER A 121 20.87 16.45 -2.74
C SER A 121 19.71 15.78 -3.50
N GLN A 122 18.55 16.43 -3.52
CA GLN A 122 17.40 15.93 -4.29
C GLN A 122 17.80 15.83 -5.76
N LYS A 123 17.84 14.60 -6.29
CA LYS A 123 18.23 14.34 -7.68
C LYS A 123 17.30 15.10 -8.63
N LEU A 124 17.85 16.05 -9.40
CA LEU A 124 17.10 16.79 -10.41
C LEU A 124 16.43 15.82 -11.40
N SER A 125 15.12 15.99 -11.61
CA SER A 125 14.34 15.23 -12.57
C SER A 125 14.95 15.31 -13.98
N LYS A 126 14.80 14.24 -14.77
CA LYS A 126 15.25 14.19 -16.18
C LYS A 126 14.63 15.32 -17.02
N ALA A 127 13.39 15.73 -16.71
CA ALA A 127 12.75 16.88 -17.35
C ALA A 127 13.41 18.21 -16.97
N GLN A 128 13.80 18.37 -15.70
CA GLN A 128 14.50 19.55 -15.21
C GLN A 128 15.89 19.67 -15.84
N LYS A 129 16.62 18.55 -15.97
CA LYS A 129 17.91 18.51 -16.69
C LYS A 129 17.77 18.99 -18.14
N ARG A 130 16.70 18.61 -18.85
CA ARG A 130 16.42 19.07 -20.22
C ARG A 130 16.15 20.57 -20.30
N ARG A 131 15.37 21.12 -19.37
CA ARG A 131 15.09 22.58 -19.29
C ARG A 131 16.36 23.37 -18.95
N ASN A 132 17.12 22.91 -17.97
CA ASN A 132 18.38 23.54 -17.56
C ASN A 132 19.38 23.54 -18.73
N LYS A 133 19.51 22.42 -19.46
CA LYS A 133 20.37 22.37 -20.67
C LYS A 133 19.96 23.41 -21.70
N LYS A 134 18.66 23.56 -22.01
CA LYS A 134 18.17 24.59 -22.94
C LYS A 134 18.45 26.00 -22.43
N SER A 135 18.20 26.27 -21.15
CA SER A 135 18.41 27.59 -20.55
C SER A 135 19.90 27.98 -20.50
N ILE A 136 20.80 27.02 -20.27
CA ILE A 136 22.24 27.27 -20.27
C ILE A 136 22.71 27.67 -21.66
N MET A 137 22.33 26.91 -22.70
CA MET A 137 22.71 27.22 -24.09
C MET A 137 22.18 28.59 -24.54
N GLU A 138 20.95 28.94 -24.15
CA GLU A 138 20.39 30.25 -24.49
C GLU A 138 21.13 31.39 -23.77
N LYS A 139 21.47 31.21 -22.50
CA LYS A 139 22.27 32.19 -21.75
C LYS A 139 23.66 32.37 -22.36
N GLU A 140 24.28 31.29 -22.80
CA GLU A 140 25.58 31.32 -23.45
C GLU A 140 25.51 32.05 -24.80
N ARG A 141 24.48 31.76 -25.61
CA ARG A 141 24.22 32.48 -26.85
C ARG A 141 24.00 33.97 -26.63
N ILE A 142 23.20 34.36 -25.65
CA ILE A 142 22.96 35.77 -25.30
C ILE A 142 24.26 36.44 -24.85
N LYS A 143 25.07 35.76 -24.03
CA LYS A 143 26.38 36.29 -23.61
C LYS A 143 27.32 36.50 -24.80
N ALA A 144 27.37 35.57 -25.75
CA ALA A 144 28.20 35.71 -26.94
C ALA A 144 27.77 36.87 -27.84
N ILE A 145 26.47 37.17 -27.90
CA ILE A 145 25.95 38.35 -28.62
C ILE A 145 26.40 39.64 -27.91
N ILE A 146 26.24 39.70 -26.58
CA ILE A 146 26.63 40.88 -25.78
C ILE A 146 28.14 41.12 -25.82
N GLU A 147 28.96 40.07 -25.89
CA GLU A 147 30.43 40.20 -25.94
C GLU A 147 30.95 40.65 -27.31
N GLN A 148 30.14 40.51 -28.37
CA GLN A 148 30.47 40.94 -29.73
C GLN A 148 29.97 42.35 -30.07
N GLU A 149 29.16 42.97 -29.21
CA GLU A 149 28.72 44.39 -29.29
C GLU A 149 29.65 45.32 -28.49
#